data_AF-A0A196S602-F1
#
_entry.id   AF-A0A196S602-F1
#
_cell.length_a   1.000
_cell.length_b   1.000
_cell.length_c   1.000
_cell.angle_alpha   90.00
_cell.angle_beta   90.00
_cell.angle_gamma   90.00
#
_symmetry.space_group_name_H-M   'P 1'
#
loop_
_entity.id
_entity.type
_entity.pdbx_description
1 polymer ?
#
loop_
_entity_poly.entity_id
_entity_poly.type
_entity_poly.pdbx_seq_one_letter_code
_entity_poly.pdbx_strand_id
1 'polypeptide(L)'
;MIALAKTTVSVKCVGDLKNANCYVGVIVVASNCCNDGELTVLDLSRFVNLRELKVGDECFENVNEVKLIGLSKLERVVIGMKSFTKNKSSWAKNPDRHFYLKNCERLRELKIGCYSFSDYSVCEIENVPSLEVIEMGKVDGSSYNFCYASLELKNLPSLKTLFFGDYAFENCSRVVFEDLPELTSIQFGDNAFQFFFSGESIELIMRTCLNSQHSLLQTSLVCLAVGHSTILVTSLWRTCPLSPPSLLASIMLSNTRKPSTRRVSLPPLPHS
;
A
#
# COMPACT_ATOMS: atom_id res chain seq x y z
N MET A 1 -0.11 34.77 -0.55
CA MET A 1 0.11 33.32 -0.78
C MET A 1 -0.01 32.44 0.47
N ILE A 2 0.42 32.89 1.66
CA ILE A 2 0.33 32.09 2.91
C ILE A 2 -1.12 31.68 3.27
N ALA A 3 -2.10 32.55 3.02
CA ALA A 3 -3.51 32.25 3.30
C ALA A 3 -4.02 31.01 2.52
N LEU A 4 -3.75 30.94 1.21
CA LEU A 4 -4.17 29.82 0.36
C LEU A 4 -3.49 28.51 0.73
N ALA A 5 -2.22 28.55 1.16
CA ALA A 5 -1.55 27.37 1.67
C ALA A 5 -2.27 26.76 2.88
N LYS A 6 -3.05 27.52 3.66
CA LYS A 6 -3.85 26.98 4.79
C LYS A 6 -5.25 26.55 4.39
N THR A 7 -5.65 26.78 3.14
CA THR A 7 -7.01 26.48 2.68
C THR A 7 -7.19 25.00 2.36
N THR A 8 -8.42 24.55 2.60
CA THR A 8 -8.92 23.23 2.26
C THR A 8 -9.95 23.39 1.14
N VAL A 9 -9.81 22.60 0.07
CA VAL A 9 -10.86 22.46 -0.95
C VAL A 9 -11.62 21.16 -0.71
N SER A 10 -12.95 21.25 -0.72
CA SER A 10 -13.82 20.08 -0.73
C SER A 10 -14.20 19.77 -2.17
N VAL A 11 -13.90 18.55 -2.60
CA VAL A 11 -14.15 18.06 -3.95
C VAL A 11 -15.33 17.09 -3.89
N LYS A 12 -16.39 17.39 -4.64
CA LYS A 12 -17.58 16.54 -4.78
C LYS A 12 -17.78 16.05 -6.22
N CYS A 13 -17.11 16.67 -7.18
CA CYS A 13 -17.09 16.26 -8.57
C CYS A 13 -15.72 16.57 -9.22
N VAL A 14 -15.47 16.00 -10.40
CA VAL A 14 -14.23 16.25 -11.16
C VAL A 14 -14.06 17.74 -11.49
N GLY A 15 -15.15 18.47 -11.69
CA GLY A 15 -15.14 19.92 -11.91
C GLY A 15 -14.51 20.70 -10.75
N ASP A 16 -14.79 20.32 -9.50
CA ASP A 16 -14.21 20.97 -8.31
C ASP A 16 -12.69 20.80 -8.29
N LEU A 17 -12.21 19.61 -8.67
CA LEU A 17 -10.77 19.32 -8.73
C LEU A 17 -10.09 20.09 -9.87
N LYS A 18 -10.70 20.14 -11.07
CA LYS A 18 -10.19 20.89 -12.22
C LYS A 18 -10.09 22.40 -11.89
N ASN A 19 -11.06 22.93 -11.16
CA ASN A 19 -11.16 24.34 -10.79
C ASN A 19 -10.42 24.70 -9.47
N ALA A 20 -9.93 23.71 -8.73
CA ALA A 20 -9.24 23.94 -7.47
C ALA A 20 -7.97 24.77 -7.66
N ASN A 21 -7.75 25.74 -6.76
CA ASN A 21 -6.57 26.60 -6.81
C ASN A 21 -5.28 25.77 -6.60
N CYS A 22 -4.27 25.96 -7.44
CA CYS A 22 -2.99 25.26 -7.36
C CYS A 22 -2.20 25.52 -6.06
N TYR A 23 -2.53 26.57 -5.32
CA TYR A 23 -1.90 26.92 -4.05
C TYR A 23 -2.63 26.38 -2.82
N VAL A 24 -3.68 25.56 -3.00
CA VAL A 24 -4.41 24.93 -1.89
C VAL A 24 -3.48 24.03 -1.07
N GLY A 25 -3.72 23.96 0.24
CA GLY A 25 -2.93 23.13 1.15
C GLY A 25 -3.51 21.75 1.39
N VAL A 26 -4.84 21.61 1.34
CA VAL A 26 -5.52 20.36 1.65
C VAL A 26 -6.61 20.10 0.62
N ILE A 27 -6.64 18.89 0.06
CA ILE A 27 -7.72 18.43 -0.80
C ILE A 27 -8.48 17.34 -0.04
N VAL A 28 -9.79 17.53 0.10
CA VAL A 28 -10.70 16.54 0.69
C VAL A 28 -11.75 16.16 -0.35
N VAL A 29 -11.69 14.93 -0.84
CA VAL A 29 -12.69 14.35 -1.74
C VAL A 29 -13.73 13.63 -0.90
N ALA A 30 -15.00 14.02 -1.04
CA ALA A 30 -16.09 13.35 -0.34
C ALA A 30 -16.31 11.93 -0.90
N SER A 31 -16.88 11.03 -0.09
CA SER A 31 -17.17 9.66 -0.54
C SER A 31 -18.16 9.64 -1.71
N ASN A 32 -18.05 8.63 -2.58
CA ASN A 32 -18.87 8.43 -3.79
C ASN A 32 -18.71 9.52 -4.87
N CYS A 33 -17.60 10.24 -4.88
CA CYS A 33 -17.36 11.34 -5.81
C CYS A 33 -16.36 10.98 -6.93
N CYS A 34 -16.44 11.75 -8.02
CA CYS A 34 -15.52 11.66 -9.16
C CYS A 34 -15.47 10.28 -9.85
N ASN A 35 -16.61 9.59 -9.89
CA ASN A 35 -16.77 8.29 -10.58
C ASN A 35 -17.24 8.45 -12.03
N ASP A 36 -17.41 9.67 -12.51
CA ASP A 36 -17.68 9.92 -13.92
C ASP A 36 -16.52 9.44 -14.81
N GLY A 37 -16.80 9.15 -16.08
CA GLY A 37 -15.81 8.69 -17.04
C GLY A 37 -14.91 9.80 -17.61
N GLU A 38 -15.03 11.04 -17.13
CA GLU A 38 -14.29 12.18 -17.70
C GLU A 38 -12.83 12.24 -17.23
N LEU A 39 -12.53 11.68 -16.06
CA LEU A 39 -11.21 11.70 -15.45
C LEU A 39 -10.58 10.31 -15.47
N THR A 40 -9.67 10.10 -16.41
CA THR A 40 -8.89 8.85 -16.52
C THR A 40 -7.51 8.94 -15.88
N VAL A 41 -7.00 10.16 -15.66
CA VAL A 41 -5.70 10.42 -15.03
C VAL A 41 -5.87 11.46 -13.93
N LEU A 42 -5.54 11.08 -12.71
CA LEU A 42 -5.49 11.98 -11.55
C LEU A 42 -4.04 12.45 -11.35
N ASP A 43 -3.69 13.57 -11.97
CA ASP A 43 -2.40 14.23 -11.79
C ASP A 43 -2.53 15.42 -10.82
N LEU A 44 -1.90 15.30 -9.65
CA LEU A 44 -1.91 16.35 -8.63
C LEU A 44 -0.68 17.25 -8.65
N SER A 45 0.28 17.05 -9.57
CA SER A 45 1.54 17.81 -9.64
C SER A 45 1.36 19.33 -9.70
N ARG A 46 0.22 19.81 -10.21
CA ARG A 46 -0.13 21.24 -10.23
C ARG A 46 -0.28 21.87 -8.84
N PHE A 47 -0.55 21.08 -7.79
CA PHE A 47 -0.84 21.59 -6.45
C PHE A 47 0.42 21.80 -5.61
N VAL A 48 1.18 22.85 -5.94
CA VAL A 48 2.52 23.14 -5.39
C VAL A 48 2.58 23.35 -3.87
N ASN A 49 1.44 23.60 -3.22
CA ASN A 49 1.34 23.77 -1.77
C ASN A 49 0.63 22.63 -1.05
N LEU A 50 0.26 21.56 -1.77
CA LEU A 50 -0.50 20.46 -1.20
C LEU A 50 0.31 19.80 -0.09
N ARG A 51 -0.27 19.77 1.11
CA ARG A 51 0.25 19.08 2.30
C ARG A 51 -0.52 17.82 2.58
N GLU A 52 -1.82 17.80 2.28
CA GLU A 52 -2.66 16.66 2.63
C GLU A 52 -3.67 16.36 1.52
N LEU A 53 -3.71 15.09 1.13
CA LEU A 53 -4.76 14.53 0.28
C LEU A 53 -5.60 13.55 1.10
N LYS A 54 -6.89 13.81 1.20
CA LYS A 54 -7.88 12.92 1.81
C LYS A 54 -8.90 12.55 0.74
N VAL A 55 -8.99 11.29 0.40
CA VAL A 55 -10.02 10.75 -0.47
C VAL A 55 -10.96 9.90 0.38
N GLY A 56 -12.27 10.15 0.26
CA GLY A 56 -13.29 9.32 0.90
C GLY A 56 -13.41 7.93 0.28
N ASP A 57 -14.49 7.25 0.62
CA ASP A 57 -14.77 5.90 0.13
C ASP A 57 -15.38 5.95 -1.28
N GLU A 58 -15.18 4.88 -2.05
CA GLU A 58 -15.85 4.66 -3.34
C GLU A 58 -15.68 5.81 -4.35
N CYS A 59 -14.47 6.36 -4.48
CA CYS A 59 -14.16 7.46 -5.40
C CYS A 59 -13.30 7.01 -6.59
N PHE A 60 -13.32 7.77 -7.68
CA PHE A 60 -12.39 7.64 -8.81
C PHE A 60 -12.37 6.26 -9.51
N GLU A 61 -13.51 5.59 -9.64
CA GLU A 61 -13.57 4.24 -10.24
C GLU A 61 -12.98 4.16 -11.66
N ASN A 62 -13.08 5.24 -12.45
CA ASN A 62 -12.62 5.31 -13.83
C ASN A 62 -11.20 5.87 -14.03
N VAL A 63 -10.52 6.25 -12.94
CA VAL A 63 -9.12 6.71 -13.00
C VAL A 63 -8.20 5.51 -13.20
N ASN A 64 -7.42 5.53 -14.28
CA ASN A 64 -6.41 4.54 -14.59
C ASN A 64 -5.07 4.89 -13.97
N GLU A 65 -4.66 6.17 -14.03
CA GLU A 65 -3.38 6.60 -13.51
C GLU A 65 -3.53 7.61 -12.37
N VAL A 66 -2.84 7.37 -11.25
CA VAL A 66 -2.74 8.32 -10.13
C VAL A 66 -1.30 8.78 -10.01
N LYS A 67 -1.07 10.09 -10.13
CA LYS A 67 0.25 10.72 -10.11
C LYS A 67 0.38 11.69 -8.95
N LEU A 68 1.08 11.24 -7.92
CA LEU A 68 1.53 12.04 -6.77
C LEU A 68 3.04 12.23 -6.90
N ILE A 69 3.43 13.09 -7.86
CA ILE A 69 4.83 13.25 -8.27
C ILE A 69 5.30 14.67 -8.00
N GLY A 70 6.44 14.83 -7.32
CA GLY A 70 7.10 16.12 -7.11
C GLY A 70 6.38 17.05 -6.13
N LEU A 71 5.50 16.51 -5.29
CA LEU A 71 4.74 17.28 -4.30
C LEU A 71 5.60 17.53 -3.06
N SER A 72 6.53 18.47 -3.16
CA SER A 72 7.55 18.78 -2.14
C SER A 72 7.00 19.15 -0.75
N LYS A 73 5.72 19.54 -0.66
CA LYS A 73 5.06 19.88 0.61
C LYS A 73 4.10 18.81 1.12
N LEU A 74 3.87 17.74 0.36
CA LEU A 74 2.93 16.69 0.72
C LEU A 74 3.45 15.95 1.94
N GLU A 75 2.64 15.88 2.99
CA GLU A 75 2.96 15.27 4.28
C GLU A 75 2.11 14.01 4.54
N ARG A 76 0.88 13.97 4.03
CA ARG A 76 -0.07 12.89 4.30
C ARG A 76 -0.98 12.59 3.11
N VAL A 77 -1.15 11.30 2.81
CA VAL A 77 -2.10 10.78 1.83
C VAL A 77 -2.97 9.74 2.51
N VAL A 78 -4.27 9.96 2.51
CA VAL A 78 -5.27 9.01 3.03
C VAL A 78 -6.29 8.74 1.95
N ILE A 79 -6.41 7.50 1.53
CA ILE A 79 -7.39 7.02 0.57
C ILE A 79 -8.38 6.11 1.29
N GLY A 80 -9.67 6.42 1.20
CA GLY A 80 -10.76 5.60 1.74
C GLY A 80 -10.87 4.24 1.07
N MET A 81 -11.87 3.46 1.47
CA MET A 81 -12.11 2.11 0.96
C MET A 81 -12.70 2.14 -0.45
N LYS A 82 -12.42 1.11 -1.24
CA LYS A 82 -13.02 0.89 -2.58
C LYS A 82 -12.84 2.06 -3.55
N SER A 83 -11.80 2.86 -3.36
CA SER A 83 -11.46 3.99 -4.23
C SER A 83 -10.43 3.57 -5.28
N PHE A 84 -10.45 4.20 -6.45
CA PHE A 84 -9.57 3.84 -7.58
C PHE A 84 -9.71 2.37 -7.97
N THR A 85 -10.94 1.86 -8.04
CA THR A 85 -11.22 0.50 -8.51
C THR A 85 -12.56 0.43 -9.21
N LYS A 86 -12.67 -0.38 -10.27
CA LYS A 86 -13.96 -0.82 -10.82
C LYS A 86 -14.48 -2.07 -10.10
N ASN A 87 -13.63 -2.73 -9.33
CA ASN A 87 -13.87 -3.99 -8.64
C ASN A 87 -14.06 -3.76 -7.14
N LYS A 88 -15.17 -3.12 -6.75
CA LYS A 88 -15.45 -2.69 -5.37
C LYS A 88 -15.54 -3.80 -4.31
N SER A 89 -15.64 -5.06 -4.75
CA SER A 89 -15.70 -6.26 -3.89
C SER A 89 -14.93 -7.43 -4.49
N SER A 90 -14.02 -7.17 -5.43
CA SER A 90 -13.24 -8.18 -6.14
C SER A 90 -11.87 -7.60 -6.49
N TRP A 91 -11.04 -8.40 -7.15
CA TRP A 91 -9.77 -8.02 -7.75
C TRP A 91 -9.78 -8.40 -9.22
N ALA A 92 -8.97 -7.71 -10.01
CA ALA A 92 -8.74 -8.02 -11.42
C ALA A 92 -7.32 -7.58 -11.78
N LYS A 93 -6.77 -8.03 -12.90
CA LYS A 93 -5.51 -7.48 -13.41
C LYS A 93 -5.83 -6.53 -14.55
N ASN A 94 -5.64 -5.23 -14.36
CA ASN A 94 -5.68 -4.26 -15.45
C ASN A 94 -4.26 -3.70 -15.71
N PRO A 95 -3.63 -4.03 -16.85
CA PRO A 95 -2.27 -3.59 -17.17
C PRO A 95 -2.15 -2.07 -17.36
N ASP A 96 -3.27 -1.36 -17.58
CA ASP A 96 -3.28 0.08 -17.86
C ASP A 96 -3.48 0.93 -16.60
N ARG A 97 -3.63 0.30 -15.41
CA ARG A 97 -3.91 1.01 -14.16
C ARG A 97 -2.69 1.08 -13.25
N HIS A 98 -2.20 2.29 -13.02
CA HIS A 98 -0.91 2.55 -12.36
C HIS A 98 -0.99 3.61 -11.26
N PHE A 99 -0.36 3.32 -10.14
CA PHE A 99 -0.22 4.25 -9.01
C PHE A 99 1.24 4.68 -8.87
N TYR A 100 1.46 5.99 -8.92
CA TYR A 100 2.79 6.61 -8.81
C TYR A 100 2.83 7.58 -7.64
N LEU A 101 3.72 7.30 -6.69
CA LEU A 101 4.05 8.16 -5.57
C LEU A 101 5.55 8.41 -5.56
N LYS A 102 5.98 9.52 -6.18
CA LYS A 102 7.41 9.77 -6.44
C LYS A 102 7.86 11.16 -6.05
N ASN A 103 9.10 11.27 -5.57
CA ASN A 103 9.76 12.56 -5.32
C ASN A 103 8.96 13.48 -4.36
N CYS A 104 8.39 12.90 -3.30
CA CYS A 104 7.63 13.63 -2.28
C CYS A 104 8.44 13.67 -0.97
N GLU A 105 9.38 14.60 -0.89
CA GLU A 105 10.41 14.65 0.17
C GLU A 105 9.87 14.74 1.60
N ARG A 106 8.68 15.32 1.79
CA ARG A 106 8.07 15.56 3.11
C ARG A 106 6.99 14.57 3.48
N LEU A 107 6.68 13.62 2.60
CA LEU A 107 5.58 12.69 2.84
C LEU A 107 5.94 11.79 4.02
N ARG A 108 5.08 11.74 5.03
CA ARG A 108 5.28 10.93 6.25
C ARG A 108 4.34 9.75 6.32
N GLU A 109 3.15 9.88 5.73
CA GLU A 109 2.09 8.89 5.90
C GLU A 109 1.35 8.61 4.60
N LEU A 110 1.29 7.32 4.26
CA LEU A 110 0.44 6.78 3.21
C LEU A 110 -0.52 5.75 3.83
N LYS A 111 -1.82 6.05 3.78
CA LYS A 111 -2.89 5.13 4.22
C LYS A 111 -3.86 4.85 3.09
N ILE A 112 -4.16 3.59 2.85
CA ILE A 112 -5.05 3.13 1.77
C ILE A 112 -6.07 2.14 2.35
N GLY A 113 -7.36 2.43 2.20
CA GLY A 113 -8.45 1.57 2.68
C GLY A 113 -8.63 0.29 1.86
N CYS A 114 -9.34 -0.69 2.43
CA CYS A 114 -9.62 -1.98 1.79
C CYS A 114 -10.25 -1.81 0.39
N TYR A 115 -9.92 -2.73 -0.52
CA TYR A 115 -10.30 -2.81 -1.94
C TYR A 115 -9.85 -1.65 -2.81
N SER A 116 -9.21 -0.63 -2.26
CA SER A 116 -8.69 0.46 -3.08
C SER A 116 -7.52 -0.02 -3.92
N PHE A 117 -7.51 0.39 -5.19
CA PHE A 117 -6.54 -0.07 -6.19
C PHE A 117 -6.53 -1.60 -6.41
N SER A 118 -7.65 -2.31 -6.17
CA SER A 118 -7.70 -3.78 -6.26
C SER A 118 -7.45 -4.34 -7.66
N ASP A 119 -7.55 -3.49 -8.69
CA ASP A 119 -7.28 -3.84 -10.08
C ASP A 119 -6.12 -3.09 -10.72
N TYR A 120 -5.29 -2.43 -9.91
CA TYR A 120 -4.05 -1.81 -10.36
C TYR A 120 -2.94 -2.85 -10.47
N SER A 121 -2.17 -2.77 -11.56
CA SER A 121 -1.05 -3.67 -11.85
C SER A 121 0.31 -3.05 -11.53
N VAL A 122 0.37 -1.74 -11.29
CA VAL A 122 1.61 -1.03 -10.95
C VAL A 122 1.40 -0.20 -9.68
N CYS A 123 2.34 -0.32 -8.75
CA CYS A 123 2.45 0.47 -7.53
C CYS A 123 3.92 0.86 -7.35
N GLU A 124 4.22 2.13 -7.58
CA GLU A 124 5.60 2.65 -7.48
C GLU A 124 5.68 3.72 -6.40
N ILE A 125 6.52 3.46 -5.41
CA ILE A 125 6.79 4.35 -4.29
C ILE A 125 8.30 4.60 -4.26
N GLU A 126 8.73 5.77 -4.74
CA GLU A 126 10.15 6.06 -4.98
C GLU A 126 10.53 7.46 -4.50
N ASN A 127 11.76 7.63 -4.00
CA ASN A 127 12.30 8.93 -3.58
C ASN A 127 11.38 9.67 -2.59
N VAL A 128 10.96 8.97 -1.53
CA VAL A 128 10.13 9.50 -0.42
C VAL A 128 10.83 9.31 0.93
N PRO A 129 11.98 9.98 1.15
CA PRO A 129 12.89 9.67 2.27
C PRO A 129 12.31 9.94 3.67
N SER A 130 11.30 10.80 3.78
CA SER A 130 10.63 11.11 5.05
C SER A 130 9.45 10.19 5.38
N LEU A 131 9.15 9.19 4.53
CA LEU A 131 8.01 8.31 4.72
C LEU A 131 8.20 7.47 5.97
N GLU A 132 7.30 7.59 6.94
CA GLU A 132 7.37 6.92 8.24
C GLU A 132 6.39 5.73 8.32
N VAL A 133 5.23 5.86 7.68
CA VAL A 133 4.12 4.90 7.81
C VAL A 133 3.52 4.56 6.45
N ILE A 134 3.42 3.26 6.17
CA ILE A 134 2.59 2.71 5.10
C ILE A 134 1.56 1.76 5.73
N GLU A 135 0.28 2.07 5.55
CA GLU A 135 -0.82 1.18 5.93
C GLU A 135 -1.74 0.96 4.73
N MET A 136 -1.96 -0.30 4.35
CA MET A 136 -2.88 -0.68 3.28
C MET A 136 -3.84 -1.76 3.75
N GLY A 137 -5.14 -1.47 3.81
CA GLY A 137 -6.18 -2.44 4.17
C GLY A 137 -6.36 -2.65 5.68
N LYS A 138 -6.84 -3.85 6.04
CA LYS A 138 -7.13 -4.30 7.42
C LYS A 138 -6.95 -5.82 7.52
N VAL A 139 -6.66 -6.33 8.72
CA VAL A 139 -6.33 -7.77 8.99
C VAL A 139 -7.56 -8.61 9.38
N ASP A 140 -8.74 -8.00 9.53
CA ASP A 140 -9.98 -8.71 9.88
C ASP A 140 -11.02 -8.70 8.73
N GLY A 141 -10.54 -8.52 7.51
CA GLY A 141 -11.37 -8.45 6.32
C GLY A 141 -10.54 -8.43 5.04
N SER A 142 -11.09 -9.06 4.00
CA SER A 142 -10.52 -9.06 2.66
C SER A 142 -10.18 -7.63 2.19
N SER A 143 -8.89 -7.35 2.00
CA SER A 143 -8.40 -6.03 1.63
C SER A 143 -8.02 -5.93 0.16
N TYR A 144 -7.40 -6.94 -0.44
CA TYR A 144 -7.11 -7.00 -1.90
C TYR A 144 -6.45 -5.74 -2.50
N ASN A 145 -5.76 -4.94 -1.69
CA ASN A 145 -5.06 -3.75 -2.19
C ASN A 145 -3.95 -4.18 -3.15
N PHE A 146 -3.91 -3.59 -4.35
CA PHE A 146 -2.85 -3.84 -5.34
C PHE A 146 -2.61 -5.33 -5.63
N CYS A 147 -3.69 -6.12 -5.75
CA CYS A 147 -3.62 -7.58 -5.79
C CYS A 147 -2.59 -8.14 -6.79
N TYR A 148 -2.37 -7.50 -7.95
CA TYR A 148 -1.41 -7.94 -8.97
C TYR A 148 -0.18 -7.05 -9.12
N ALA A 149 -0.04 -5.99 -8.32
CA ALA A 149 1.11 -5.10 -8.43
C ALA A 149 2.33 -5.69 -7.71
N SER A 150 3.52 -5.35 -8.16
CA SER A 150 4.74 -5.57 -7.39
C SER A 150 5.00 -4.39 -6.45
N LEU A 151 5.78 -4.61 -5.40
CA LEU A 151 6.12 -3.58 -4.42
C LEU A 151 7.62 -3.53 -4.16
N GLU A 152 8.24 -2.39 -4.43
CA GLU A 152 9.64 -2.16 -4.07
C GLU A 152 9.74 -0.95 -3.13
N LEU A 153 10.27 -1.16 -1.93
CA LEU A 153 10.59 -0.14 -0.95
C LEU A 153 12.09 -0.20 -0.69
N LYS A 154 12.80 0.75 -1.27
CA LYS A 154 14.26 0.83 -1.23
C LYS A 154 14.70 2.19 -0.69
N ASN A 155 15.75 2.21 0.14
CA ASN A 155 16.37 3.44 0.61
C ASN A 155 15.38 4.39 1.30
N LEU A 156 14.57 3.88 2.22
CA LEU A 156 13.61 4.69 2.99
C LEU A 156 14.11 4.81 4.45
N PRO A 157 14.98 5.81 4.74
CA PRO A 157 15.67 5.92 6.01
C PRO A 157 14.75 6.21 7.19
N SER A 158 13.57 6.78 6.95
CA SER A 158 12.63 7.18 8.02
C SER A 158 11.49 6.18 8.24
N LEU A 159 11.41 5.10 7.44
CA LEU A 159 10.26 4.21 7.44
C LEU A 159 10.25 3.34 8.69
N LYS A 160 9.19 3.44 9.49
CA LYS A 160 9.06 2.79 10.80
C LYS A 160 8.03 1.68 10.81
N THR A 161 6.92 1.88 10.10
CA THR A 161 5.76 0.99 10.16
C THR A 161 5.29 0.56 8.78
N LEU A 162 5.20 -0.75 8.60
CA LEU A 162 4.56 -1.40 7.45
C LEU A 162 3.36 -2.22 7.93
N PHE A 163 2.19 -1.93 7.36
CA PHE A 163 0.98 -2.71 7.60
C PHE A 163 0.29 -3.00 6.28
N PHE A 164 0.04 -4.28 6.01
CA PHE A 164 -0.73 -4.73 4.85
C PHE A 164 -1.81 -5.70 5.31
N GLY A 165 -3.06 -5.42 4.93
CA GLY A 165 -4.22 -6.23 5.27
C GLY A 165 -4.33 -7.52 4.45
N ASP A 166 -5.41 -8.26 4.67
CA ASP A 166 -5.60 -9.57 4.05
C ASP A 166 -5.64 -9.46 2.51
N TYR A 167 -4.93 -10.35 1.82
CA TYR A 167 -4.84 -10.42 0.36
C TYR A 167 -4.22 -9.18 -0.32
N ALA A 168 -3.57 -8.27 0.44
CA ALA A 168 -2.81 -7.18 -0.15
C ALA A 168 -1.62 -7.74 -0.94
N PHE A 169 -1.46 -7.32 -2.20
CA PHE A 169 -0.40 -7.83 -3.10
C PHE A 169 -0.40 -9.37 -3.26
N GLU A 170 -1.56 -10.04 -3.11
CA GLU A 170 -1.67 -11.51 -3.13
C GLU A 170 -1.01 -12.17 -4.36
N ASN A 171 -1.23 -11.63 -5.56
CA ASN A 171 -0.74 -12.18 -6.82
C ASN A 171 0.38 -11.33 -7.42
N CYS A 172 1.18 -10.67 -6.58
CA CYS A 172 2.39 -9.97 -7.02
C CYS A 172 3.42 -10.95 -7.60
N SER A 173 4.37 -10.44 -8.39
CA SER A 173 5.54 -11.21 -8.85
C SER A 173 6.81 -10.84 -8.09
N ARG A 174 6.86 -9.66 -7.49
CA ARG A 174 8.07 -9.15 -6.84
C ARG A 174 7.75 -8.29 -5.64
N VAL A 175 8.48 -8.53 -4.55
CA VAL A 175 8.45 -7.70 -3.35
C VAL A 175 9.88 -7.46 -2.88
N VAL A 176 10.28 -6.20 -2.72
CA VAL A 176 11.63 -5.82 -2.27
C VAL A 176 11.52 -4.83 -1.12
N PHE A 177 12.12 -5.17 0.02
CA PHE A 177 12.36 -4.28 1.15
C PHE A 177 13.86 -4.20 1.38
N GLU A 178 14.46 -3.05 1.07
CA GLU A 178 15.91 -2.86 1.09
C GLU A 178 16.27 -1.50 1.71
N ASP A 179 17.29 -1.48 2.56
CA ASP A 179 17.81 -0.26 3.19
C ASP A 179 16.72 0.55 3.94
N LEU A 180 16.09 -0.12 4.92
CA LEU A 180 15.04 0.41 5.80
C LEU A 180 15.53 0.44 7.27
N PRO A 181 16.51 1.29 7.63
CA PRO A 181 17.23 1.22 8.91
C PRO A 181 16.36 1.49 10.15
N GLU A 182 15.30 2.29 10.04
CA GLU A 182 14.41 2.68 11.15
C GLU A 182 13.15 1.81 11.24
N LEU A 183 13.08 0.71 10.48
CA LEU A 183 11.89 -0.14 10.41
C LEU A 183 11.73 -0.94 11.71
N THR A 184 10.66 -0.68 12.45
CA THR A 184 10.42 -1.25 13.80
C THR A 184 9.18 -2.13 13.86
N SER A 185 8.19 -1.89 12.99
CA SER A 185 6.92 -2.62 12.98
C SER A 185 6.56 -3.09 11.58
N ILE A 186 6.32 -4.39 11.46
CA ILE A 186 5.83 -5.01 10.22
C ILE A 186 4.66 -5.92 10.58
N GLN A 187 3.52 -5.71 9.92
CA GLN A 187 2.34 -6.54 10.07
C GLN A 187 1.74 -6.86 8.71
N PHE A 188 1.40 -8.14 8.53
CA PHE A 188 0.77 -8.66 7.31
C PHE A 188 -0.50 -9.43 7.68
N GLY A 189 -1.55 -9.24 6.87
CA GLY A 189 -2.78 -10.00 6.92
C GLY A 189 -2.67 -11.35 6.21
N ASP A 190 -3.75 -12.13 6.25
CA ASP A 190 -3.81 -13.45 5.62
C ASP A 190 -3.59 -13.33 4.10
N ASN A 191 -2.75 -14.19 3.53
CA ASN A 191 -2.39 -14.21 2.11
C ASN A 191 -1.84 -12.89 1.54
N ALA A 192 -1.39 -11.95 2.38
CA ALA A 192 -0.63 -10.81 1.90
C ALA A 192 0.69 -11.28 1.24
N PHE A 193 1.01 -10.73 0.07
CA PHE A 193 2.19 -11.09 -0.73
C PHE A 193 2.24 -12.56 -1.19
N GLN A 194 1.09 -13.22 -1.41
CA GLN A 194 1.04 -14.65 -1.67
C GLN A 194 1.78 -15.19 -2.92
N PHE A 195 2.13 -14.47 -3.97
CA PHE A 195 2.75 -15.04 -5.20
C PHE A 195 1.97 -16.18 -5.89
N PHE A 196 1.45 -15.90 -7.09
CA PHE A 196 0.91 -16.92 -7.96
C PHE A 196 2.00 -17.44 -8.92
N PHE A 197 2.25 -18.75 -8.91
CA PHE A 197 3.18 -19.38 -9.85
C PHE A 197 2.57 -19.39 -11.26
N SER A 198 2.90 -18.38 -12.09
CA SER A 198 2.51 -18.31 -13.50
C SER A 198 3.67 -18.54 -14.49
N GLY A 199 4.86 -18.91 -14.00
CA GLY A 199 6.05 -19.16 -14.82
C GLY A 199 7.02 -17.97 -14.91
N GLU A 200 6.73 -16.84 -14.26
CA GLU A 200 7.67 -15.74 -14.05
C GLU A 200 8.52 -15.96 -12.78
N SER A 201 9.70 -15.34 -12.74
CA SER A 201 10.60 -15.41 -11.57
C SER A 201 10.01 -14.60 -10.42
N ILE A 202 9.58 -15.30 -9.38
CA ILE A 202 9.08 -14.70 -8.14
C ILE A 202 10.28 -14.33 -7.26
N GLU A 203 10.35 -13.08 -6.79
CA GLU A 203 11.42 -12.65 -5.89
C GLU A 203 10.89 -11.86 -4.69
N LEU A 204 11.14 -12.39 -3.49
CA LEU A 204 11.01 -11.67 -2.22
C LEU A 204 12.42 -11.35 -1.71
N ILE A 205 12.76 -10.06 -1.66
CA ILE A 205 14.03 -9.59 -1.12
C ILE A 205 13.75 -8.81 0.16
N MET A 206 14.27 -9.29 1.29
CA MET A 206 14.36 -8.48 2.51
C MET A 206 15.83 -8.29 2.89
N ARG A 207 16.34 -7.09 2.67
CA ARG A 207 17.71 -6.66 2.97
C ARG A 207 17.65 -5.42 3.86
N THR A 208 17.34 -5.64 5.13
CA THR A 208 17.35 -4.57 6.12
C THR A 208 18.78 -4.40 6.63
N CYS A 209 19.48 -3.36 6.18
CA CYS A 209 20.74 -2.93 6.78
C CYS A 209 20.46 -2.28 8.14
N LEU A 210 20.55 -3.06 9.22
CA LEU A 210 20.63 -2.53 10.58
C LEU A 210 21.95 -1.75 10.70
N ASN A 211 21.87 -0.43 10.83
CA ASN A 211 23.05 0.40 11.08
C ASN A 211 23.71 -0.02 12.41
N SER A 212 24.97 -0.42 12.30
CA SER A 212 25.81 -0.93 13.36
C SER A 212 26.26 0.15 14.34
N GLN A 213 25.68 0.17 15.54
CA GLN A 213 26.37 0.57 16.79
C GLN A 213 26.07 -0.34 18.00
N HIS A 214 25.18 -1.32 17.88
CA HIS A 214 25.04 -2.39 18.87
C HIS A 214 25.11 -3.76 18.18
N SER A 215 26.31 -4.34 18.23
CA SER A 215 26.64 -5.77 18.18
C SER A 215 25.65 -6.76 17.53
N LEU A 216 26.13 -7.37 16.44
CA LEU A 216 25.89 -8.79 16.06
C LEU A 216 24.43 -9.23 15.83
N LEU A 217 23.77 -8.73 14.79
CA LEU A 217 22.68 -9.47 14.14
C LEU A 217 22.76 -9.30 12.62
N GLN A 218 23.64 -10.07 12.01
CA GLN A 218 23.60 -10.31 10.56
C GLN A 218 22.52 -11.38 10.32
N THR A 219 21.25 -10.99 10.33
CA THR A 219 20.15 -11.89 9.94
C THR A 219 19.68 -11.51 8.54
N SER A 220 20.25 -12.16 7.52
CA SER A 220 19.62 -12.26 6.23
C SER A 220 18.35 -13.11 6.40
N LEU A 221 17.18 -12.49 6.45
CA LEU A 221 15.91 -13.23 6.39
C LEU A 221 15.59 -13.49 4.91
N VAL A 222 16.12 -14.58 4.36
CA VAL A 222 15.70 -15.08 3.06
C VAL A 222 14.42 -15.90 3.29
N CYS A 223 13.26 -15.28 3.12
CA CYS A 223 12.01 -16.03 3.02
C CYS A 223 11.96 -16.68 1.62
N LEU A 224 12.23 -17.99 1.56
CA LEU A 224 11.98 -18.81 0.39
C LEU A 224 10.46 -18.93 0.19
N ALA A 225 9.93 -18.27 -0.83
CA ALA A 225 8.60 -18.56 -1.35
C ALA A 225 8.62 -19.97 -1.94
N VAL A 226 8.08 -20.95 -1.23
CA VAL A 226 7.84 -22.29 -1.77
C VAL A 226 6.34 -22.53 -1.83
N GLY A 227 5.90 -23.00 -2.99
CA GLY A 227 4.51 -23.12 -3.42
C GLY A 227 3.50 -23.64 -2.41
N HIS A 228 2.26 -23.22 -2.66
CA HIS A 228 0.99 -23.77 -2.19
C HIS A 228 0.55 -23.54 -0.75
N SER A 229 1.26 -22.76 0.07
CA SER A 229 0.69 -22.29 1.33
C SER A 229 1.31 -20.95 1.69
N THR A 230 0.45 -19.98 2.02
CA THR A 230 0.66 -18.78 2.81
C THR A 230 2.12 -18.49 3.19
N ILE A 231 2.62 -17.27 2.89
CA ILE A 231 3.83 -16.76 3.55
C ILE A 231 3.52 -16.63 5.04
N LEU A 232 3.73 -17.73 5.76
CA LEU A 232 3.93 -17.73 7.18
C LEU A 232 5.28 -17.07 7.38
N VAL A 233 5.27 -15.75 7.61
CA VAL A 233 6.34 -15.12 8.39
C VAL A 233 6.18 -15.65 9.82
N THR A 234 6.46 -16.94 10.02
CA THR A 234 6.69 -17.46 11.36
C THR A 234 7.95 -16.76 11.83
N SER A 235 7.75 -15.88 12.79
CA SER A 235 8.75 -15.39 13.71
C SER A 235 9.68 -16.51 14.17
N LEU A 236 10.79 -16.71 13.47
CA LEU A 236 11.99 -17.33 14.04
C LEU A 236 12.88 -16.21 14.60
N TRP A 237 12.33 -15.47 15.58
CA TRP A 237 13.16 -14.86 16.61
C TRP A 237 13.63 -16.00 17.52
N ARG A 238 14.56 -16.85 17.04
CA ARG A 238 15.25 -17.76 17.94
C ARG A 238 16.05 -16.90 18.91
N THR A 239 15.56 -16.86 20.14
CA THR A 239 16.25 -16.41 21.35
C THR A 239 17.75 -16.69 21.27
N CYS A 240 18.57 -15.64 21.19
CA CYS A 240 19.94 -15.73 21.70
C CYS A 240 19.82 -15.76 23.22
N PRO A 241 20.26 -16.84 23.90
CA PRO A 241 20.30 -16.85 25.35
C PRO A 241 21.53 -16.04 25.74
N LEU A 242 21.38 -14.76 26.09
CA LEU A 242 22.29 -13.97 26.94
C LEU A 242 21.90 -12.48 26.87
N SER A 243 20.90 -12.06 27.66
CA SER A 243 20.76 -10.73 28.32
C SER A 243 19.31 -10.48 28.81
N PRO A 244 19.09 -9.63 29.85
CA PRO A 244 18.00 -9.78 30.82
C PRO A 244 16.64 -9.22 30.36
N PRO A 245 15.53 -9.57 31.05
CA PRO A 245 14.17 -9.44 30.54
C PRO A 245 13.63 -8.01 30.73
N SER A 246 13.70 -7.19 29.68
CA SER A 246 12.87 -5.99 29.58
C SER A 246 12.73 -5.57 28.12
N LEU A 247 11.86 -6.24 27.37
CA LEU A 247 11.08 -5.69 26.24
C LEU A 247 10.24 -6.85 25.65
N LEU A 248 9.12 -7.16 26.31
CA LEU A 248 8.09 -8.00 25.72
C LEU A 248 7.20 -7.10 24.85
N ALA A 249 7.54 -6.97 23.57
CA ALA A 249 6.60 -6.45 22.58
C ALA A 249 5.57 -7.56 22.31
N SER A 250 4.34 -7.36 22.77
CA SER A 250 3.22 -8.28 22.60
C SER A 250 2.90 -8.49 21.11
N ILE A 251 3.30 -9.63 20.55
CA ILE A 251 2.78 -10.12 19.28
C ILE A 251 1.51 -10.93 19.61
N MET A 252 0.34 -10.33 19.40
CA MET A 252 -0.94 -11.04 19.51
C MET A 252 -1.14 -11.89 18.26
N LEU A 253 -0.81 -13.19 18.36
CA LEU A 253 -1.25 -14.21 17.42
C LEU A 253 -2.73 -14.50 17.68
N SER A 254 -3.64 -13.92 16.91
CA SER A 254 -5.04 -14.38 16.88
C SER A 254 -5.23 -15.34 15.72
N ASN A 255 -4.98 -16.65 15.93
CA ASN A 255 -5.44 -17.65 14.98
C ASN A 255 -5.80 -18.98 15.66
N THR A 256 -7.10 -19.27 15.77
CA THR A 256 -7.63 -20.63 15.64
C THR A 256 -9.07 -20.55 15.10
N ARG A 257 -9.27 -20.66 13.78
CA ARG A 257 -10.50 -21.30 13.26
C ARG A 257 -10.15 -22.26 12.11
N LYS A 258 -10.66 -23.48 12.28
CA LYS A 258 -10.52 -24.64 11.40
C LYS A 258 -10.84 -24.31 9.93
N PRO A 259 -10.23 -25.04 8.97
CA PRO A 259 -10.52 -24.85 7.55
C PRO A 259 -12.00 -25.17 7.28
N SER A 260 -12.79 -24.16 6.91
CA SER A 260 -14.11 -24.39 6.33
C SER A 260 -13.93 -24.61 4.84
N THR A 261 -14.14 -25.83 4.38
CA THR A 261 -14.32 -26.16 2.96
C THR A 261 -15.44 -25.31 2.37
N ARG A 262 -15.10 -24.26 1.61
CA ARG A 262 -16.04 -23.63 0.66
C ARG A 262 -15.65 -24.05 -0.75
N ARG A 263 -16.55 -24.78 -1.41
CA ARG A 263 -16.49 -25.06 -2.85
C ARG A 263 -16.38 -23.73 -3.60
N VAL A 264 -15.31 -23.57 -4.38
CA VAL A 264 -15.24 -22.59 -5.45
C VAL A 264 -16.18 -23.08 -6.55
N SER A 265 -17.30 -22.41 -6.73
CA SER A 265 -18.17 -22.58 -7.90
C SER A 265 -17.54 -21.85 -9.08
N LEU A 266 -17.07 -22.61 -10.08
CA LEU A 266 -16.64 -22.10 -11.38
C LEU A 266 -17.82 -21.43 -12.11
N PRO A 267 -17.61 -20.34 -12.85
CA PRO A 267 -18.65 -19.79 -13.74
C PRO A 267 -18.93 -20.78 -14.90
N PRO A 268 -20.17 -20.85 -15.42
CA PRO A 268 -20.52 -21.77 -16.48
C PRO A 268 -19.86 -21.38 -17.80
N LEU A 269 -19.33 -22.37 -18.53
CA LEU A 269 -18.82 -22.22 -19.88
C LEU A 269 -19.95 -21.85 -20.86
N PRO A 270 -19.68 -21.04 -21.90
CA PRO A 270 -20.67 -20.72 -22.91
C PRO A 270 -21.01 -21.98 -23.73
N HIS A 271 -22.29 -22.29 -23.83
CA HIS A 271 -22.79 -23.32 -24.73
C HIS A 271 -22.61 -22.87 -26.18
N SER A 272 -22.06 -23.77 -27.00
CA SER A 272 -22.02 -23.72 -28.46
C SER A 272 -23.41 -23.64 -29.08
#